data_AF-A0A969TWH9-F1
#
_entry.id   AF-A0A969TWH9-F1
#
_cell.length_a   1.000
_cell.length_b   1.000
_cell.length_c   1.000
_cell.angle_alpha   90.00
_cell.angle_beta   90.00
_cell.angle_gamma   90.00
#
_symmetry.space_group_name_H-M   'P 1'
#
loop_
_entity.id
_entity.type
_entity.pdbx_description
1 polymer ?
#
loop_
_entity_poly.entity_id
_entity_poly.type
_entity_poly.pdbx_seq_one_letter_code
_entity_poly.pdbx_strand_id
1 'polypeptide(L)'
;MEQKLQTLEKEATKLQDRIREYKGQISAVMMTSSAHRSRDLAQRAVNEVSDLRLQVRQNESRLNQVIREKQSLQRTLLDRLHPSGIKRI
;
A
#
# COMPACT_ATOMS: atom_id res chain seq x y z
N MET A 1 -2.56 -7.58 -22.21
CA MET A 1 -1.54 -7.37 -21.15
C MET A 1 -1.44 -5.91 -20.73
N GLU A 2 -1.54 -4.94 -21.65
CA GLU A 2 -1.58 -3.50 -21.33
C GLU A 2 -2.76 -3.10 -20.43
N GLN A 3 -3.97 -3.62 -20.70
CA GLN A 3 -5.13 -3.42 -19.79
C GLN A 3 -4.87 -3.94 -18.37
N LYS A 4 -4.10 -5.04 -18.22
CA LYS A 4 -3.74 -5.60 -16.91
C LYS A 4 -2.75 -4.69 -16.16
N LEU A 5 -1.79 -4.10 -16.87
CA LEU A 5 -0.89 -3.09 -16.28
C LEU A 5 -1.65 -1.85 -15.80
N GLN A 6 -2.55 -1.31 -16.62
CA GLN A 6 -3.37 -0.16 -16.22
C GLN A 6 -4.25 -0.48 -15.01
N THR A 7 -4.75 -1.72 -14.91
CA THR A 7 -5.54 -2.18 -13.76
C THR A 7 -4.68 -2.22 -12.49
N LEU A 8 -3.48 -2.80 -12.58
CA LEU A 8 -2.53 -2.85 -11.45
C LEU A 8 -2.05 -1.46 -11.03
N GLU A 9 -1.89 -0.53 -11.96
CA GLU A 9 -1.56 0.87 -11.67
C GLU A 9 -2.68 1.56 -10.89
N LYS A 10 -3.94 1.41 -11.34
CA LYS A 10 -5.10 1.94 -10.61
C LYS A 10 -5.24 1.32 -9.23
N GLU A 11 -4.98 0.02 -9.08
CA GLU A 11 -5.00 -0.66 -7.78
C GLU A 11 -3.90 -0.13 -6.86
N ALA A 12 -2.68 0.05 -7.38
CA ALA A 12 -1.56 0.60 -6.62
C ALA A 12 -1.86 2.02 -6.10
N THR A 13 -2.38 2.91 -6.96
CA THR A 13 -2.77 4.28 -6.55
C THR A 13 -3.83 4.25 -5.44
N LYS A 14 -4.89 3.44 -5.61
CA LYS A 14 -5.93 3.30 -4.59
C LYS A 14 -5.38 2.80 -3.24
N LEU A 15 -4.45 1.84 -3.28
CA LEU A 15 -3.81 1.33 -2.05
C LEU A 15 -2.94 2.40 -1.38
N GLN A 16 -2.20 3.19 -2.18
CA GLN A 16 -1.41 4.31 -1.67
C GLN A 16 -2.28 5.38 -1.01
N ASP A 17 -3.42 5.72 -1.61
CA ASP A 17 -4.37 6.68 -1.05
C ASP A 17 -4.96 6.18 0.27
N ARG A 18 -5.37 4.91 0.34
CA ARG A 18 -5.87 4.29 1.59
C ARG A 18 -4.81 4.25 2.69
N ILE A 19 -3.56 3.93 2.35
CA ILE A 19 -2.45 3.95 3.32
C ILE A 19 -2.24 5.37 3.86
N ARG A 20 -2.29 6.38 2.99
CA ARG A 20 -2.17 7.78 3.38
C ARG A 20 -3.31 8.20 4.30
N GLU A 21 -4.54 7.82 3.98
CA GLU A 21 -5.72 8.10 4.78
C GLU A 21 -5.60 7.50 6.19
N TYR A 22 -5.30 6.20 6.30
CA TYR A 22 -5.16 5.55 7.61
C TYR A 22 -4.00 6.13 8.44
N LYS A 23 -2.89 6.50 7.81
CA LYS A 23 -1.79 7.21 8.50
C LYS A 23 -2.26 8.58 9.02
N GLY A 24 -3.09 9.30 8.26
CA GLY A 24 -3.72 10.55 8.70
C GLY A 24 -4.66 10.35 9.89
N GLN A 25 -5.52 9.32 9.85
CA GLN A 25 -6.42 8.96 10.94
C GLN A 25 -5.65 8.61 12.22
N ILE A 26 -4.57 7.82 12.13
CA ILE A 26 -3.69 7.51 13.28
C ILE A 26 -3.17 8.80 13.92
N SER A 27 -2.67 9.74 13.11
CA SER A 27 -2.18 11.03 13.62
C SER A 27 -3.28 11.81 14.33
N ALA A 28 -4.50 11.85 13.78
CA ALA A 28 -5.64 12.53 14.39
C ALA A 28 -6.06 11.89 15.73
N VAL A 29 -6.09 10.56 15.82
CA VAL A 29 -6.39 9.85 17.06
C VAL A 29 -5.32 10.12 18.13
N MET A 30 -4.04 10.11 17.75
CA MET A 30 -2.95 10.40 18.70
C MET A 30 -3.00 11.85 19.22
N MET A 31 -3.29 12.82 18.35
CA MET A 31 -3.45 14.23 18.74
C MET A 31 -4.63 14.42 19.70
N THR A 32 -5.79 13.82 19.40
CA THR A 32 -6.98 13.94 20.26
C THR A 32 -6.85 13.16 21.57
N SER A 33 -6.25 11.97 21.56
CA SER A 33 -6.05 11.17 22.78
C SER A 33 -5.12 11.83 23.78
N SER A 34 -4.13 12.61 23.32
CA SER A 34 -3.21 13.35 24.19
C SER A 34 -3.89 14.44 25.03
N ALA A 35 -5.12 14.85 24.68
CA ALA A 35 -5.91 15.82 25.42
C ALA A 35 -6.79 15.20 26.54
N HIS A 36 -6.94 13.87 26.59
CA HIS A 36 -7.86 13.20 27.52
C HIS A 36 -7.13 12.60 28.73
N ARG A 37 -7.53 13.00 29.95
CA ARG A 37 -7.01 12.46 31.23
C ARG A 37 -7.68 11.14 31.66
N SER A 38 -8.64 10.63 30.91
CA SER A 38 -9.37 9.40 31.25
C SER A 38 -8.68 8.17 30.67
N ARG A 39 -8.40 7.19 31.54
CA ARG A 39 -7.77 5.90 31.18
C ARG A 39 -8.57 5.13 30.13
N ASP A 40 -9.89 5.20 30.17
CA ASP A 40 -10.77 4.48 29.24
C ASP A 40 -10.71 5.06 27.82
N LEU A 41 -10.61 6.39 27.69
CA LEU A 41 -10.46 7.05 26.40
C LEU A 41 -9.08 6.79 25.80
N ALA A 42 -8.04 6.78 26.63
CA ALA A 42 -6.70 6.40 26.19
C ALA A 42 -6.65 4.95 25.70
N GLN A 43 -7.30 4.01 26.39
CA GLN A 43 -7.34 2.61 25.98
C GLN A 43 -8.10 2.42 24.65
N ARG A 44 -9.22 3.13 24.44
CA ARG A 44 -9.95 3.12 23.17
C ARG A 44 -9.09 3.64 22.03
N ALA A 45 -8.39 4.75 22.23
CA ALA A 45 -7.48 5.31 21.23
C ALA A 45 -6.33 4.34 20.88
N VAL A 46 -5.76 3.64 21.86
CA VAL A 46 -4.73 2.62 21.62
C VAL A 46 -5.26 1.47 20.76
N ASN A 47 -6.48 0.99 21.04
CA ASN A 47 -7.10 -0.07 20.26
C ASN A 47 -7.36 0.40 18.81
N GLU A 48 -7.93 1.59 18.65
CA GLU A 48 -8.22 2.18 17.34
C GLU A 48 -6.93 2.39 16.50
N VAL A 49 -5.87 2.93 17.10
CA VAL A 49 -4.57 3.07 16.44
C VAL A 49 -3.99 1.70 16.06
N SER A 50 -4.18 0.68 16.89
CA SER A 50 -3.69 -0.67 16.61
C SER A 50 -4.40 -1.28 15.39
N ASP A 51 -5.72 -1.10 15.29
CA ASP A 51 -6.53 -1.54 14.16
C ASP A 51 -6.13 -0.81 12.87
N LEU A 52 -5.99 0.53 12.93
CA LEU A 52 -5.54 1.32 11.79
C LEU A 52 -4.12 0.92 11.33
N ARG A 53 -3.20 0.62 12.26
CA ARG A 53 -1.86 0.12 11.93
C ARG A 53 -1.91 -1.25 11.27
N LEU A 54 -2.84 -2.12 11.67
CA LEU A 54 -3.06 -3.40 11.00
C LEU A 54 -3.54 -3.18 9.55
N GLN A 55 -4.51 -2.28 9.35
CA GLN A 55 -5.00 -1.91 8.02
C GLN A 55 -3.88 -1.35 7.13
N VAL A 56 -3.03 -0.47 7.66
CA VAL A 56 -1.85 0.04 6.94
C VAL A 56 -0.96 -1.11 6.49
N ARG A 57 -0.58 -2.02 7.40
CA ARG A 57 0.31 -3.15 7.08
C ARG A 57 -0.29 -4.09 6.02
N GLN A 58 -1.59 -4.36 6.10
CA GLN A 58 -2.28 -5.18 5.09
C GLN A 58 -2.25 -4.51 3.71
N ASN A 59 -2.53 -3.21 3.64
CA ASN A 59 -2.51 -2.48 2.37
C ASN A 59 -1.08 -2.32 1.82
N GLU A 60 -0.07 -2.13 2.68
CA GLU A 60 1.35 -2.10 2.26
C GLU A 60 1.79 -3.45 1.70
N SER A 61 1.39 -4.57 2.32
CA SER A 61 1.63 -5.91 1.80
C SER A 61 0.99 -6.13 0.44
N ARG A 62 -0.29 -5.73 0.28
CA ARG A 62 -1.00 -5.81 -1.00
C ARG A 62 -0.37 -4.93 -2.07
N LEU A 63 0.04 -3.71 -1.72
CA LEU A 63 0.73 -2.80 -2.63
C LEU A 63 2.05 -3.41 -3.14
N ASN A 64 2.83 -4.02 -2.25
CA ASN A 64 4.06 -4.70 -2.62
C ASN A 64 3.80 -5.90 -3.56
N GLN A 65 2.71 -6.63 -3.36
CA GLN A 65 2.29 -7.68 -4.29
C GLN A 65 1.96 -7.09 -5.67
N VAL A 66 1.13 -6.06 -5.74
CA VAL A 66 0.73 -5.39 -6.99
C VAL A 66 1.95 -4.85 -7.75
N ILE A 67 2.91 -4.25 -7.04
CA ILE A 67 4.17 -3.76 -7.63
C ILE A 67 4.97 -4.92 -8.23
N ARG A 68 5.12 -6.04 -7.52
CA ARG A 68 5.82 -7.23 -8.03
C ARG A 68 5.15 -7.81 -9.27
N GLU A 69 3.82 -7.92 -9.25
CA GLU A 69 3.04 -8.39 -10.41
C GLU A 69 3.20 -7.45 -11.62
N LYS A 70 3.18 -6.13 -11.39
CA LYS A 70 3.43 -5.13 -12.42
C LYS A 70 4.83 -5.28 -13.03
N GLN A 71 5.86 -5.40 -12.19
CA GLN A 71 7.24 -5.57 -12.64
C GLN A 71 7.43 -6.85 -13.45
N SER A 72 6.82 -7.96 -13.01
CA SER A 72 6.84 -9.22 -13.75
C SER A 72 6.20 -9.08 -15.14
N LEU A 73 5.02 -8.46 -15.22
CA LEU A 73 4.34 -8.21 -16.50
C LEU A 73 5.14 -7.28 -17.42
N GLN A 74 5.76 -6.24 -16.87
CA GLN A 74 6.63 -5.34 -17.64
C GLN A 74 7.84 -6.09 -18.22
N ARG A 75 8.50 -6.97 -17.46
CA ARG A 75 9.59 -7.81 -17.96
C ARG A 75 9.11 -8.73 -19.09
N THR A 76 7.99 -9.42 -18.90
CA THR A 76 7.41 -10.28 -19.94
C THR A 76 7.07 -9.50 -21.23
N LEU A 77 6.63 -8.25 -21.12
CA LEU A 77 6.39 -7.41 -22.29
C LEU A 77 7.70 -7.01 -22.97
N LEU A 78 8.73 -6.63 -22.22
CA LEU A 78 10.05 -6.32 -22.77
C LEU A 78 10.65 -7.53 -23.51
N ASP A 79 10.57 -8.72 -22.91
CA ASP A 79 11.07 -9.96 -23.51
C ASP A 79 10.33 -10.32 -24.81
N ARG A 80 9.04 -9.99 -24.91
CA ARG A 80 8.23 -10.20 -26.12
C ARG A 80 8.46 -9.14 -27.19
N LEU A 81 8.77 -7.90 -26.80
CA LEU A 81 9.08 -6.81 -27.73
C LEU A 81 10.52 -6.90 -28.26
N HIS A 82 11.42 -7.58 -27.53
CA HIS A 82 12.79 -7.87 -27.95
C HIS A 82 13.08 -9.38 -27.93
N PRO A 83 12.50 -10.18 -28.85
CA PRO A 83 12.72 -11.63 -28.89
C PRO A 83 14.13 -12.03 -29.37
N SER A 84 14.98 -11.08 -29.81
CA SER A 84 16.34 -11.35 -30.29
C SER A 84 17.31 -10.17 -30.08
N GLY A 85 18.47 -10.47 -29.48
CA GLY A 85 19.66 -9.61 -29.41
C GLY A 85 19.76 -8.86 -28.08
N ILE A 86 20.49 -9.33 -27.08
CA ILE A 86 21.95 -9.52 -27.11
C ILE A 86 22.31 -10.71 -26.18
N LYS A 87 22.85 -11.80 -26.76
CA LYS A 87 23.84 -12.61 -26.04
C LYS A 87 25.09 -11.73 -25.93
N ARG A 88 25.33 -11.12 -24.76
CA ARG A 88 26.61 -10.48 -24.46
C ARG A 88 27.59 -11.62 -24.16
N ILE A 89 28.54 -11.80 -25.07
CA ILE A 89 29.83 -12.47 -24.84
C ILE A 89 30.57 -11.69 -23.75
#